data_AF-A0A1G6RPK3-F1
#
_entry.id   AF-A0A1G6RPK3-F1
#
_cell.length_a   1.000
_cell.length_b   1.000
_cell.length_c   1.000
_cell.angle_alpha   90.00
_cell.angle_beta   90.00
_cell.angle_gamma   90.00
#
_symmetry.space_group_name_H-M   'P 1'
#
loop_
_entity.id
_entity.type
_entity.pdbx_description
1 polymer ?
#
loop_
_entity_poly.entity_id
_entity_poly.type
_entity_poly.pdbx_seq_one_letter_code
_entity_poly.pdbx_strand_id
1 'polypeptide(L)'
;MSEIKYNSFDLLNFFESEPIKDEDDHDIFQYNLKDQNNNHLVLKFSVFDLEASLEVHQKHLPNPILRACFTQVNQILVQKDHTLGDYMEIYEMNKEQPSATVYLNPNLQINLL
;
A
#
# COMPACT_ATOMS: atom_id res chain seq x y z
N MET A 1 23.09 -0.96 1.50
CA MET A 1 22.02 -1.32 0.55
C MET A 1 20.86 -0.38 0.85
N SER A 2 20.19 0.11 -0.19
CA SER A 2 18.97 0.88 -0.02
C SER A 2 17.83 -0.12 0.06
N GLU A 3 16.93 0.04 1.02
CA GLU A 3 15.74 -0.79 1.22
C GLU A 3 14.52 0.11 1.43
N ILE A 4 13.33 -0.37 1.08
CA ILE A 4 12.09 0.32 1.44
C ILE A 4 11.99 0.35 2.97
N LYS A 5 11.85 1.55 3.53
CA LYS A 5 11.57 1.73 4.95
C LYS A 5 10.08 1.58 5.22
N TYR A 6 9.71 0.67 6.10
CA TYR A 6 8.33 0.47 6.53
C TYR A 6 8.27 -0.09 7.95
N ASN A 7 7.12 0.04 8.60
CA ASN A 7 6.86 -0.61 9.88
C ASN A 7 5.82 -1.71 9.67
N SER A 8 6.23 -2.97 9.86
CA SER A 8 5.36 -4.13 9.67
C SER A 8 4.16 -4.14 10.61
N PHE A 9 4.31 -3.65 11.84
CA PHE A 9 3.20 -3.58 12.81
C PHE A 9 2.17 -2.53 12.41
N ASP A 10 2.63 -1.39 11.88
CA ASP A 10 1.71 -0.35 11.43
C ASP A 10 0.95 -0.79 10.18
N LEU A 11 1.61 -1.43 9.20
CA LEU A 11 0.94 -2.01 8.04
C LEU A 11 -0.03 -3.13 8.43
N LEU A 12 0.35 -4.00 9.38
CA LEU A 12 -0.54 -5.05 9.89
C LEU A 12 -1.82 -4.46 10.47
N ASN A 13 -1.71 -3.39 11.27
CA ASN A 13 -2.88 -2.73 11.84
C ASN A 13 -3.72 -2.04 10.78
N PHE A 14 -3.09 -1.38 9.80
CA PHE A 14 -3.78 -0.69 8.72
C PHE A 14 -4.55 -1.65 7.80
N PHE A 15 -3.96 -2.80 7.45
CA PHE A 15 -4.58 -3.83 6.60
C PHE A 15 -5.35 -4.90 7.39
N GLU A 16 -5.35 -4.81 8.72
CA GLU A 16 -5.93 -5.80 9.65
C GLU A 16 -5.50 -7.25 9.35
N SER A 17 -4.29 -7.43 8.79
CA SER A 17 -3.80 -8.73 8.32
C SER A 17 -2.28 -8.78 8.20
N GLU A 18 -1.73 -9.99 8.36
CA GLU A 18 -0.33 -10.29 8.06
C GLU A 18 -0.08 -10.24 6.55
N PRO A 19 1.14 -9.87 6.10
CA PRO A 19 1.47 -9.92 4.68
C PRO A 19 1.51 -11.36 4.19
N ILE A 20 0.98 -11.56 2.99
CA ILE A 20 1.27 -12.73 2.18
C ILE A 20 2.68 -12.55 1.62
N LYS A 21 3.59 -13.45 1.99
CA LYS A 21 4.95 -13.48 1.47
C LYS A 21 5.02 -14.42 0.27
N ASP A 22 5.82 -14.06 -0.72
CA ASP A 22 6.15 -15.00 -1.79
C ASP A 22 7.09 -16.08 -1.21
N GLU A 23 6.82 -17.36 -1.51
CA GLU A 23 7.63 -18.47 -0.99
C GLU A 23 9.01 -18.50 -1.66
N ASP A 24 9.09 -17.99 -2.88
CA ASP A 24 10.30 -17.98 -3.70
C ASP A 24 11.11 -16.67 -3.54
N ASP A 25 10.51 -15.62 -2.99
CA ASP A 25 11.13 -14.32 -2.79
C ASP A 25 10.78 -13.74 -1.41
N HIS A 26 11.73 -13.87 -0.48
CA HIS A 26 11.55 -13.45 0.92
C HIS A 26 11.40 -11.94 1.12
N ASP A 27 11.60 -11.15 0.07
CA ASP A 27 11.65 -9.69 0.13
C ASP A 27 10.43 -9.02 -0.53
N ILE A 28 9.50 -9.83 -1.05
CA ILE A 28 8.22 -9.39 -1.60
C ILE A 28 7.10 -9.61 -0.58
N PHE A 29 6.38 -8.52 -0.29
CA PHE A 29 5.25 -8.51 0.64
C PHE A 29 3.99 -8.08 -0.09
N GLN A 30 2.88 -8.75 0.21
CA GLN A 30 1.56 -8.37 -0.27
C GLN A 30 0.57 -8.26 0.89
N TYR A 31 -0.09 -7.11 0.99
CA TYR A 31 -1.19 -6.86 1.91
C TYR A 31 -2.49 -6.71 1.16
N ASN A 32 -3.57 -7.25 1.73
CA ASN A 32 -4.88 -7.30 1.13
C ASN A 32 -5.91 -6.77 2.12
N LEU A 33 -6.78 -5.87 1.68
CA LEU A 33 -7.90 -5.38 2.48
C LEU A 33 -9.15 -5.29 1.62
N LYS A 34 -10.27 -5.75 2.17
CA LYS A 34 -11.58 -5.60 1.54
C LYS A 34 -12.39 -4.54 2.26
N ASP A 35 -12.83 -3.50 1.53
CA ASP A 35 -13.68 -2.45 2.09
C ASP A 35 -15.16 -2.89 2.17
N GLN A 36 -15.99 -2.02 2.77
CA GLN A 36 -17.43 -2.25 2.93
C GLN A 36 -18.19 -2.30 1.59
N ASN A 37 -17.63 -1.73 0.53
CA ASN A 37 -18.20 -1.68 -0.82
C ASN A 37 -17.74 -2.86 -1.70
N ASN A 38 -17.07 -3.85 -1.12
CA ASN A 38 -16.43 -4.98 -1.82
C ASN A 38 -15.30 -4.59 -2.80
N ASN A 39 -14.72 -3.40 -2.64
CA ASN A 39 -13.43 -3.10 -3.27
C ASN A 39 -12.34 -3.86 -2.51
N HIS A 40 -11.43 -4.46 -3.26
CA HIS A 40 -10.29 -5.18 -2.72
C HIS A 40 -9.02 -4.39 -3.03
N LEU A 41 -8.48 -3.73 -2.01
CA LEU A 41 -7.21 -3.04 -2.05
C LEU A 41 -6.08 -4.06 -1.89
N VAL A 42 -5.12 -4.03 -2.79
CA VAL A 42 -3.90 -4.82 -2.74
C VAL A 42 -2.71 -3.87 -2.77
N LEU A 43 -1.89 -3.92 -1.73
CA LEU A 43 -0.55 -3.34 -1.73
C LEU A 43 0.45 -4.48 -1.95
N LYS A 44 1.34 -4.33 -2.92
CA LYS A 44 2.49 -5.22 -3.11
C LYS A 44 3.76 -4.39 -3.14
N PHE A 45 4.83 -4.84 -2.50
CA PHE A 45 6.13 -4.17 -2.60
C PHE A 45 7.29 -5.15 -2.48
N SER A 46 8.39 -4.83 -3.16
CA SER A 46 9.70 -5.51 -3.05
C SER A 46 10.66 -4.61 -2.29
N VAL A 47 11.14 -5.08 -1.14
CA VAL A 47 11.95 -4.28 -0.21
C VAL A 47 13.28 -3.87 -0.83
N PHE A 48 13.94 -4.75 -1.58
CA PHE A 48 15.26 -4.47 -2.15
C PHE A 48 15.23 -4.02 -3.61
N ASP A 49 14.18 -4.33 -4.37
CA ASP A 49 14.01 -3.77 -5.72
C ASP A 49 13.50 -2.32 -5.70
N LEU A 50 13.04 -1.85 -4.54
CA LEU A 50 12.52 -0.49 -4.34
C LEU A 50 11.28 -0.22 -5.21
N GLU A 51 10.42 -1.23 -5.34
CA GLU A 51 9.18 -1.15 -6.13
C GLU A 51 7.96 -1.38 -5.24
N ALA A 52 6.88 -0.67 -5.52
CA ALA A 52 5.59 -0.90 -4.90
C ALA A 52 4.47 -0.76 -5.93
N SER A 53 3.34 -1.40 -5.67
CA SER A 53 2.13 -1.25 -6.45
C SER A 53 0.90 -1.20 -5.56
N LEU A 54 -0.04 -0.34 -5.92
CA LEU A 54 -1.38 -0.27 -5.36
C LEU A 54 -2.37 -0.70 -6.42
N GLU A 55 -3.19 -1.69 -6.10
CA GLU A 55 -4.26 -2.14 -6.96
C GLU A 55 -5.60 -2.12 -6.23
N VAL A 56 -6.66 -1.74 -6.93
CA VAL A 56 -8.02 -1.90 -6.45
C VAL A 56 -8.77 -2.81 -7.40
N HIS A 57 -9.32 -3.89 -6.86
CA HIS A 57 -10.08 -4.89 -7.60
C HIS A 57 -11.55 -4.87 -7.19
N GLN A 58 -12.42 -5.28 -8.11
CA GLN A 58 -13.81 -5.57 -7.82
C GLN A 58 -14.14 -6.97 -8.34
N LYS A 59 -14.91 -7.75 -7.56
CA LYS A 59 -15.21 -9.17 -7.79
C LYS A 59 -15.68 -9.50 -9.22
N HIS A 60 -16.34 -8.56 -9.90
CA HIS A 60 -16.95 -8.77 -11.21
C HIS A 60 -16.11 -8.27 -12.38
N LEU A 61 -14.95 -7.67 -12.13
CA LEU A 61 -14.08 -7.15 -13.17
C LEU A 61 -12.82 -8.02 -13.28
N PRO A 62 -12.42 -8.41 -14.50
CA PRO A 62 -11.23 -9.23 -14.71
C PRO A 62 -9.92 -8.46 -14.49
N ASN A 63 -9.97 -7.13 -14.56
CA ASN A 63 -8.84 -6.24 -14.37
C ASN A 63 -9.08 -5.33 -13.16
N PRO A 64 -8.01 -4.86 -12.49
CA PRO A 64 -8.15 -3.87 -11.44
C PRO A 64 -8.78 -2.57 -11.99
N ILE A 65 -9.63 -1.94 -11.19
CA ILE A 65 -10.21 -0.62 -11.49
C ILE A 65 -9.16 0.49 -11.36
N LEU A 66 -8.14 0.25 -10.54
CA LEU A 66 -6.99 1.12 -10.39
C LEU A 66 -5.74 0.25 -10.25
N ARG A 67 -4.69 0.60 -10.99
CA ARG A 67 -3.34 0.08 -10.78
C ARG A 67 -2.38 1.26 -10.85
N ALA A 68 -1.65 1.49 -9.76
CA ALA A 68 -0.56 2.44 -9.69
C ALA A 68 0.73 1.67 -9.34
N CYS A 69 1.79 1.93 -10.07
CA CYS A 69 3.10 1.32 -9.87
C CYS A 69 4.10 2.44 -9.56
N PHE A 70 4.93 2.21 -8.56
CA PHE A 70 5.91 3.16 -8.04
C PHE A 70 7.28 2.50 -8.10
N THR A 71 8.26 3.25 -8.58
CA THR A 71 9.66 2.80 -8.69
C THR A 71 10.53 3.68 -7.82
N GLN A 72 11.68 3.17 -7.39
CA GLN A 72 12.56 3.92 -6.47
C GLN A 72 11.82 4.31 -5.19
N VAL A 73 10.94 3.46 -4.68
CA VAL A 73 10.25 3.67 -3.41
C VAL A 73 11.30 3.63 -2.30
N ASN A 74 11.32 4.64 -1.44
CA ASN A 74 12.20 4.66 -0.28
C ASN A 74 11.46 4.41 1.02
N GLN A 75 10.14 4.62 1.04
CA GLN A 75 9.37 4.57 2.27
C GLN A 75 7.89 4.30 2.02
N ILE A 76 7.30 3.46 2.87
CA ILE A 76 5.86 3.27 3.02
C ILE A 76 5.53 3.55 4.48
N LEU A 77 4.65 4.51 4.74
CA LEU A 77 4.27 4.95 6.08
C LEU A 77 2.79 4.77 6.33
N VAL A 78 2.42 4.45 7.56
CA VAL A 78 1.06 4.65 8.04
C VAL A 78 1.10 5.82 9.02
N GLN A 79 0.35 6.86 8.71
CA GLN A 79 0.13 8.00 9.56
C GLN A 79 -1.17 7.83 10.34
N LYS A 80 -1.16 8.29 11.60
CA LYS A 80 -2.34 8.28 12.45
C LYS A 80 -2.92 9.68 12.51
N ASP A 81 -4.18 9.83 12.10
CA ASP A 81 -4.90 11.09 12.15
C ASP A 81 -6.16 10.93 13.00
N HIS A 82 -6.24 11.70 14.08
CA HIS A 82 -7.37 11.67 15.00
C HIS A 82 -8.69 12.16 14.37
N THR A 83 -8.63 12.82 13.23
CA THR A 83 -9.79 13.43 12.56
C THR A 83 -10.21 12.66 11.31
N LEU A 84 -9.26 12.16 10.52
CA LEU A 84 -9.52 11.45 9.26
C LEU A 84 -9.39 9.93 9.37
N GLY A 85 -8.87 9.44 10.49
CA GLY A 85 -8.48 8.03 10.65
C GLY A 85 -7.08 7.77 10.09
N ASP A 86 -6.59 6.56 10.33
CA ASP A 86 -5.28 6.15 9.85
C ASP A 86 -5.23 6.15 8.31
N TYR A 87 -4.11 6.59 7.74
CA TYR A 87 -3.88 6.64 6.30
C TYR A 87 -2.46 6.22 5.96
N MET A 88 -2.27 5.63 4.79
CA MET A 88 -0.98 5.15 4.32
C MET A 88 -0.42 6.07 3.23
N GLU A 89 0.89 6.28 3.24
CA GLU A 89 1.62 7.08 2.27
C GLU A 89 2.74 6.26 1.61
N ILE A 90 2.97 6.48 0.33
CA ILE A 90 4.09 5.90 -0.43
C ILE A 90 4.98 7.04 -0.92
N TYR A 91 6.27 6.96 -0.62
CA TYR A 91 7.27 7.93 -1.05
C TYR A 91 8.28 7.31 -2.03
N GLU A 92 8.48 7.98 -3.15
CA GLU A 92 9.58 7.71 -4.07
C GLU A 92 10.81 8.55 -3.67
N MET A 93 12.01 8.06 -4.01
CA MET A 93 13.26 8.76 -3.79
C MET A 93 13.22 10.16 -4.42
N ASN A 94 13.75 11.14 -3.68
CA ASN A 94 13.85 12.54 -4.10
C ASN A 94 12.52 13.30 -4.22
N LYS A 95 11.38 12.73 -3.79
CA LYS A 95 10.14 13.49 -3.61
C LYS A 95 10.01 13.97 -2.16
N GLU A 96 9.66 15.24 -1.98
CA GLU A 96 9.36 15.82 -0.66
C GLU A 96 7.92 15.53 -0.22
N GLN A 97 7.06 15.12 -1.15
CA GLN A 97 5.65 14.80 -0.94
C GLN A 97 5.39 13.33 -1.29
N PRO A 98 4.36 12.70 -0.67
CA PRO A 98 3.99 11.34 -1.01
C PRO A 98 3.54 11.27 -2.47
N SER A 99 3.85 10.16 -3.14
CA SER A 99 3.39 9.86 -4.51
C SER A 99 2.01 9.23 -4.52
N ALA A 100 1.64 8.62 -3.40
CA ALA A 100 0.28 8.17 -3.16
C ALA A 100 -0.08 8.28 -1.68
N THR A 101 -1.36 8.57 -1.43
CA THR A 101 -1.97 8.51 -0.10
C THR A 101 -3.24 7.66 -0.16
N VAL A 102 -3.40 6.75 0.79
CA VAL A 102 -4.51 5.80 0.88
C VAL A 102 -5.24 5.97 2.21
N TYR A 103 -6.52 6.30 2.14
CA TYR A 103 -7.43 6.37 3.29
C TYR A 103 -8.42 5.21 3.25
N LEU A 104 -8.74 4.63 4.41
CA LEU A 104 -9.71 3.54 4.50
C LEU A 104 -11.04 3.97 5.11
N ASN A 105 -11.01 4.98 5.98
CA ASN A 105 -12.17 5.47 6.71
C ASN A 105 -12.50 6.91 6.31
N PRO A 106 -13.78 7.26 6.10
CA PRO A 106 -14.97 6.39 6.15
C PRO A 106 -15.14 5.48 4.92
N ASN A 107 -14.37 5.70 3.85
CA ASN A 107 -14.38 4.86 2.65
C ASN A 107 -12.96 4.79 2.06
N LEU A 108 -12.69 3.77 1.24
CA LEU A 108 -11.44 3.69 0.49
C LEU A 108 -11.29 4.90 -0.44
N GLN A 109 -10.21 5.65 -0.25
CA GLN A 109 -9.80 6.75 -1.12
C GLN A 109 -8.32 6.63 -1.42
N ILE A 110 -7.94 6.84 -2.69
CA ILE A 110 -6.55 6.81 -3.13
C ILE A 110 -6.29 8.09 -3.91
N ASN A 111 -5.36 8.88 -3.42
CA ASN A 111 -4.86 10.08 -4.09
C ASN A 111 -3.50 9.76 -4.70
N LEU A 112 -3.35 9.96 -6.01
CA LEU A 112 -2.09 9.83 -6.73
C LEU A 112 -1.56 11.23 -7.03
N LEU A 113 -0.29 11.49 -6.72
CA LEU A 113 0.32 12.83 -6.69
C LEU A 113 1.58 12.94 -7.58
#